data_AF-A0A1V3XLZ6-F1
#
_entry.id   AF-A0A1V3XLZ6-F1
#
_cell.length_a   1.000
_cell.length_b   1.000
_cell.length_c   1.000
_cell.angle_alpha   90.00
_cell.angle_beta   90.00
_cell.angle_gamma   90.00
#
_symmetry.space_group_name_H-M   'P 1'
#
loop_
_entity.id
_entity.type
_entity.pdbx_description
1 polymer ?
#
loop_
_entity_poly.entity_id
_entity_poly.type
_entity_poly.pdbx_seq_one_letter_code
_entity_poly.pdbx_strand_id
1 'polypeptide(L)' 'MLNGGANDLGGTLMEETISRMAGSEHGSAKTVAEMVAIAAGIGRPARQRTTTYASPAAQERIRARA' A
#
# COMPACT_ATOMS: atom_id res chain seq x y z
N MET A 1 -6.19 1.71 13.92
CA MET A 1 -5.58 2.75 13.05
C MET A 1 -6.59 3.37 12.10
N LEU A 2 -7.22 2.60 11.21
CA LEU A 2 -8.09 3.13 10.14
C LEU A 2 -9.51 3.59 10.57
N ASN A 3 -9.85 3.53 11.86
CA ASN A 3 -11.11 4.07 12.40
C ASN A 3 -10.98 5.53 12.89
N GLY A 4 -9.77 6.11 12.87
CA GLY A 4 -9.50 7.48 13.31
C GLY A 4 -9.54 8.52 12.18
N GLY A 5 -10.17 8.22 11.04
CA GLY A 5 -10.24 9.12 9.87
C GLY A 5 -9.12 8.93 8.84
N ALA A 6 -8.06 8.19 9.15
CA ALA A 6 -7.03 7.82 8.18
C ALA A 6 -7.58 6.89 7.08
N ASN A 7 -7.09 7.02 5.85
CA ASN A 7 -7.47 6.19 4.71
C ASN A 7 -6.31 5.36 4.12
N ASP A 8 -5.15 5.42 4.75
CA ASP A 8 -3.97 4.63 4.41
C ASP A 8 -3.40 3.91 5.63
N LEU A 9 -2.55 2.92 5.37
CA LEU A 9 -1.75 2.23 6.38
C LEU A 9 -0.36 2.90 6.47
N GLY A 10 -0.32 4.23 6.64
CA GLY A 10 0.92 5.00 6.70
C GLY A 10 1.97 4.35 7.62
N GLY A 11 3.23 4.31 7.16
CA GLY A 11 4.34 3.68 7.89
C GLY A 11 4.57 2.19 7.62
N THR A 12 3.74 1.53 6.79
CA THR A 12 4.03 0.15 6.37
C THR A 12 4.90 0.14 5.12
N LEU A 13 6.07 -0.51 5.20
CA LEU A 13 6.94 -0.70 4.05
C LEU A 13 6.66 -2.05 3.39
N MET A 14 6.89 -2.14 2.08
CA MET A 14 6.99 -3.45 1.43
C MET A 14 8.34 -4.12 1.73
N GLU A 15 9.36 -3.35 2.09
CA GLU A 15 10.72 -3.81 2.39
C GLU A 15 11.37 -2.88 3.45
N GLU A 16 12.05 -3.47 4.43
CA GLU A 16 12.52 -2.77 5.64
C GLU A 16 14.00 -2.38 5.62
N THR A 17 14.72 -2.67 4.54
CA THR A 17 16.17 -2.51 4.51
C THR A 17 16.53 -1.03 4.51
N ILE A 18 15.87 -0.21 3.69
CA ILE A 18 16.14 1.24 3.64
C ILE A 18 15.83 1.90 4.97
N SER A 19 14.68 1.62 5.58
CA SER A 19 14.31 2.23 6.86
C SER A 19 15.21 1.80 8.01
N ARG A 20 15.66 0.54 8.04
CA ARG A 20 16.65 0.08 9.02
C ARG A 20 18.01 0.76 8.81
N MET A 21 18.46 0.91 7.56
CA MET A 21 19.69 1.64 7.25
C MET A 21 19.60 3.14 7.59
N ALA A 22 18.41 3.73 7.49
CA ALA A 22 18.14 5.11 7.88
C ALA A 22 18.01 5.32 9.41
N GLY A 23 18.23 4.27 10.22
CA GLY A 23 18.19 4.35 11.68
C GLY A 23 16.79 4.26 12.29
N SER A 24 15.79 3.78 11.55
CA SER A 24 14.45 3.56 12.09
C SER A 24 14.41 2.33 13.01
N GLU A 25 13.96 2.53 14.25
CA GLU A 25 13.70 1.47 15.23
C GLU A 25 12.27 0.89 15.12
N HIS A 26 11.40 1.52 14.34
CA HIS A 26 9.96 1.22 14.27
C HIS A 26 9.47 0.99 12.83
N GLY A 27 10.27 0.32 12.01
CA GLY A 27 9.82 -0.21 10.73
C GLY A 27 8.74 -1.30 10.92
N SER A 28 7.77 -1.34 10.01
CA SER A 28 6.82 -2.45 9.92
C SER A 28 6.66 -2.86 8.46
N ALA A 29 7.36 -3.92 8.06
CA ALA A 29 7.11 -4.56 6.78
C ALA A 29 5.71 -5.19 6.76
N LYS A 30 4.98 -4.92 5.68
CA LYS A 30 3.73 -5.59 5.35
C LYS A 30 3.73 -5.96 3.87
N THR A 31 3.46 -7.22 3.61
CA THR A 31 3.15 -7.71 2.27
C THR A 31 1.81 -7.15 1.78
N VAL A 32 1.57 -7.19 0.47
CA VAL A 32 0.27 -6.83 -0.12
C VAL A 32 -0.87 -7.62 0.52
N ALA A 33 -0.67 -8.92 0.74
CA ALA A 33 -1.67 -9.80 1.34
C ALA A 33 -2.04 -9.37 2.77
N GLU A 34 -1.06 -9.02 3.60
CA GLU A 34 -1.31 -8.52 4.96
C GLU A 34 -2.07 -7.19 4.95
N MET A 35 -1.72 -6.26 4.04
CA MET A 35 -2.45 -4.99 3.91
C MET A 35 -3.92 -5.21 3.52
N VAL A 36 -4.19 -6.14 2.60
CA VAL A 36 -5.55 -6.51 2.22
C VAL A 36 -6.31 -7.14 3.40
N ALA A 37 -5.66 -8.03 4.16
CA ALA A 37 -6.27 -8.67 5.33
C ALA A 37 -6.63 -7.66 6.43
N ILE A 38 -5.75 -6.68 6.71
CA ILE A 38 -6.02 -5.60 7.66
C ILE A 38 -7.24 -4.78 7.25
N ALA A 39 -7.32 -4.39 5.97
CA ALA A 39 -8.43 -3.60 5.44
C ALA A 39 -9.75 -4.40 5.51
N ALA A 40 -9.73 -5.68 5.11
CA ALA A 40 -10.88 -6.56 5.20
C ALA A 40 -11.36 -6.76 6.64
N GLY A 41 -10.44 -6.92 7.60
CA GLY A 41 -10.75 -7.11 9.02
C GLY A 41 -11.49 -5.95 9.68
N ILE A 42 -11.46 -4.75 9.07
CA ILE A 42 -12.21 -3.57 9.52
C ILE A 42 -13.37 -3.19 8.58
N GLY A 43 -13.71 -4.05 7.62
CA GLY A 43 -14.80 -3.82 6.67
C GLY A 43 -14.50 -2.74 5.62
N ARG A 44 -13.22 -2.46 5.32
CA ARG A 44 -12.81 -1.47 4.31
C ARG A 44 -12.19 -2.16 3.10
N PRO A 45 -12.67 -1.90 1.87
CA PRO A 45 -12.08 -2.52 0.68
C PRO A 45 -10.70 -1.93 0.38
N ALA A 46 -9.71 -2.79 0.17
CA ALA A 46 -8.40 -2.38 -0.35
C ALA A 46 -8.46 -2.21 -1.87
N ARG A 47 -7.83 -1.16 -2.41
CA ARG A 47 -7.74 -0.92 -3.86
C ARG A 47 -6.33 -0.53 -4.26
N GLN A 48 -5.74 -1.30 -5.17
CA GLN A 48 -4.48 -0.93 -5.82
C GLN A 48 -4.74 0.12 -6.91
N ARG A 49 -3.93 1.18 -6.92
CA ARG A 49 -3.97 2.25 -7.92
C ARG A 49 -2.57 2.63 -8.34
N THR A 50 -2.47 3.31 -9.47
CA THR A 50 -1.24 3.94 -9.94
C THR A 50 -1.12 5.36 -9.40
N THR A 51 0.02 6.03 -9.64
CA THR A 51 0.25 7.43 -9.23
C THR A 51 -0.77 8.38 -9.83
N THR A 52 -1.27 8.08 -11.04
CA THR A 52 -2.33 8.84 -11.72
C THR A 52 -3.73 8.36 -11.38
N TYR A 53 -3.88 7.60 -10.29
CA TYR A 53 -5.15 7.08 -9.77
C TYR A 53 -5.88 6.07 -10.68
N ALA A 54 -5.24 5.63 -11.76
CA ALA A 54 -5.76 4.57 -12.62
C ALA A 54 -5.62 3.19 -11.94
N SER A 55 -6.36 2.19 -12.45
CA SER A 55 -6.05 0.81 -12.10
C SER A 55 -4.76 0.37 -12.82
N PRO A 56 -3.96 -0.54 -12.24
CA PRO A 56 -2.77 -1.07 -12.90
C PRO A 56 -3.06 -1.59 -14.32
N ALA A 57 -4.14 -2.35 -14.47
CA ALA A 57 -4.60 -2.86 -15.76
C ALA A 57 -4.96 -1.74 -16.76
N ALA A 58 -5.55 -0.63 -16.31
CA ALA A 58 -5.83 0.49 -17.18
C ALA A 58 -4.54 1.17 -17.67
N GLN A 59 -3.55 1.32 -16.78
CA GLN A 59 -2.26 1.89 -17.15
C GLN A 59 -1.47 1.00 -18.11
N GLU A 60 -1.52 -0.32 -17.93
CA GLU A 60 -0.91 -1.28 -18.84
C GLU A 60 -1.50 -1.17 -20.25
N ARG A 61 -2.84 -1.11 -20.37
CA ARG A 61 -3.51 -0.91 -21.67
C ARG A 61 -3.15 0.41 -22.34
N ILE A 62 -2.94 1.48 -21.57
CA ILE A 62 -2.52 2.78 -22.11
C ILE A 62 -1.09 2.68 -22.66
N ARG A 63 -0.18 2.07 -21.90
CA ARG A 63 1.23 1.88 -22.33
C ARG A 63 1.35 0.98 -23.55
N ALA A 64 0.54 -0.07 -23.66
CA ALA A 64 0.57 -0.99 -24.80
C ALA A 64 0.04 -0.39 -26.12
N ARG A 65 -0.58 0.79 -26.07
CA ARG A 65 -1.12 1.52 -27.23
C ARG A 65 -0.24 2.69 -27.69
N ALA A 66 0.81 3.00 -26.92
CA ALA A 66 1.79 4.04 -27.22
C ALA A 66 2.99 3.42 -27.96
#